data_AF-A0A7C4H5P8-F1
#
_entry.id   AF-A0A7C4H5P8-F1
#
_cell.length_a   1.000
_cell.length_b   1.000
_cell.length_c   1.000
_cell.angle_alpha   90.00
_cell.angle_beta   90.00
_cell.angle_gamma   90.00
#
_symmetry.space_group_name_H-M   'P 1'
#
loop_
_entity.id
_entity.type
_entity.pdbx_description
1 polymer ?
#
loop_
_entity_poly.entity_id
_entity_poly.type
_entity_poly.pdbx_seq_one_letter_code
_entity_poly.pdbx_strand_id
1 'polypeptide(L)'
;MISLLRVMLQGIYRNFIRIIAKADRVTSIEIRNKVISLSVPAWETVLDEMCIGCGGCEKVCPTHAITMVPLEKPVEIIEGYKREKVPRIDLMKCIFCLNCHDFCPIFALFGEAAPIHARDVGSPRMTLSEILKKPIKAPPEKIEELKKLIPSEFFKAIGR
;
A
#
# COMPACT_ATOMS: atom_id res chain seq x y z
N MET A 1 17.34 24.88 -30.77
CA MET A 1 17.62 23.59 -31.43
C MET A 1 18.66 22.82 -30.63
N ILE A 2 18.36 21.59 -30.20
CA ILE A 2 19.34 20.71 -29.55
C ILE A 2 20.12 20.00 -30.66
N SER A 3 21.46 20.11 -30.67
CA SER A 3 22.31 19.45 -31.67
C SER A 3 22.62 18.00 -31.29
N LEU A 4 22.83 17.14 -32.29
CA LEU A 4 23.20 15.73 -32.08
C LEU A 4 24.46 15.59 -31.20
N LEU A 5 25.46 16.46 -31.42
CA LEU A 5 26.68 16.50 -30.62
C LEU A 5 26.40 16.79 -29.14
N ARG A 6 25.47 17.72 -28.84
CA ARG A 6 25.08 18.03 -27.47
C ARG A 6 24.40 16.85 -26.79
N VAL A 7 23.56 16.09 -27.51
CA VAL A 7 22.94 14.86 -26.99
C VAL A 7 23.99 13.81 -26.67
N MET A 8 24.95 13.58 -27.58
CA MET A 8 26.02 12.60 -27.38
C MET A 8 26.90 12.94 -26.17
N LEU A 9 27.36 14.20 -26.06
CA LEU A 9 28.20 14.63 -24.95
C LEU A 9 27.46 14.57 -23.60
N GLN A 10 26.18 14.95 -23.56
CA GLN A 10 25.37 14.81 -22.35
C GLN A 10 25.14 13.35 -21.96
N GLY A 11 24.94 12.46 -22.94
CA GLY A 11 24.80 11.02 -22.70
C GLY A 11 26.09 10.40 -22.15
N ILE A 12 27.24 10.72 -22.76
CA ILE A 12 28.56 10.27 -22.31
C ILE A 12 28.82 10.77 -20.88
N TYR A 13 28.60 12.06 -20.62
CA TYR A 13 28.79 12.65 -19.30
C TYR A 13 27.91 11.96 -18.24
N ARG A 14 26.60 11.82 -18.48
CA ARG A 14 25.68 11.13 -17.55
C ARG A 14 26.08 9.68 -17.30
N ASN A 15 26.46 8.94 -18.34
CA ASN A 15 26.88 7.55 -18.19
C ASN A 15 28.21 7.44 -17.43
N PHE A 16 29.18 8.30 -17.73
CA PHE A 16 30.45 8.35 -17.02
C PHE A 16 30.24 8.60 -15.52
N ILE A 17 29.42 9.60 -15.17
CA ILE A 17 29.05 9.90 -13.78
C ILE A 17 28.33 8.71 -13.11
N ARG A 18 27.42 8.02 -13.81
CA ARG A 18 26.72 6.83 -13.30
C ARG A 18 27.65 5.64 -13.03
N ILE A 19 28.63 5.41 -13.92
CA ILE A 19 29.54 4.27 -13.86
C ILE A 19 30.60 4.53 -12.78
N ILE A 20 31.31 5.66 -12.88
CA ILE A 20 32.49 5.97 -12.07
C ILE A 20 32.10 6.55 -10.71
N ALA A 21 31.28 7.60 -10.69
CA ALA A 21 30.92 8.30 -9.44
C ALA A 21 29.73 7.66 -8.70
N LYS A 22 29.11 6.63 -9.29
CA LYS A 22 27.86 6.01 -8.81
C LYS A 22 26.70 6.99 -8.57
N ALA A 23 26.79 8.22 -9.09
CA ALA A 23 25.77 9.25 -8.99
C ALA A 23 24.68 9.03 -10.06
N ASP A 24 23.50 9.66 -9.92
CA ASP A 24 22.37 9.51 -10.86
C ASP A 24 21.85 8.07 -11.08
N ARG A 25 22.09 7.17 -10.13
CA ARG A 25 21.48 5.83 -10.09
C ARG A 25 20.10 5.94 -9.45
N VAL A 26 19.07 5.51 -10.16
CA VAL A 26 17.67 5.53 -9.67
C VAL A 26 17.45 4.52 -8.55
N THR A 27 18.23 3.43 -8.54
CA THR A 27 18.22 2.44 -7.47
C THR A 27 19.20 2.81 -6.36
N SER A 28 18.67 2.95 -5.13
CA SER A 28 19.48 3.22 -3.94
C SER A 28 20.60 2.19 -3.82
N ILE A 29 21.79 2.66 -3.45
CA ILE A 29 22.94 1.77 -3.26
C ILE A 29 22.63 0.69 -2.20
N GLU A 30 21.80 1.03 -1.22
CA GLU A 30 21.35 0.13 -0.17
C GLU A 30 20.53 -1.04 -0.71
N ILE A 31 19.50 -0.80 -1.53
CA ILE A 31 18.71 -1.88 -2.15
C ILE A 31 19.60 -2.71 -3.08
N ARG A 32 20.48 -2.06 -3.86
CA ARG A 32 21.42 -2.79 -4.73
C ARG A 32 22.30 -3.74 -3.91
N ASN A 33 22.88 -3.26 -2.81
CA ASN A 33 23.71 -4.09 -1.95
C ASN A 33 22.89 -5.24 -1.36
N LYS A 34 21.68 -4.98 -0.85
CA LYS A 34 20.76 -6.01 -0.34
C LYS A 34 20.43 -7.07 -1.39
N VAL A 35 20.21 -6.68 -2.65
CA VAL A 35 19.96 -7.61 -3.75
C VAL A 35 21.20 -8.45 -4.05
N ILE A 36 22.38 -7.83 -4.12
CA ILE A 36 23.65 -8.53 -4.39
C ILE A 36 23.98 -9.50 -3.26
N SER A 37 23.75 -9.13 -2.01
CA SER A 37 23.95 -9.98 -0.84
C SER A 37 22.79 -10.94 -0.57
N LEU A 38 21.77 -10.98 -1.43
CA LEU A 38 20.56 -11.79 -1.25
C LEU A 38 19.88 -11.57 0.11
N SER A 39 20.02 -10.37 0.68
CA SER A 39 19.48 -9.98 1.99
C SER A 39 18.28 -9.04 1.84
N VAL A 40 17.49 -9.21 0.76
CA VAL A 40 16.22 -8.51 0.60
C VAL A 40 15.22 -9.19 1.55
N PRO A 41 14.61 -8.44 2.48
CA PRO A 41 13.65 -9.04 3.40
C PRO A 41 12.45 -9.57 2.61
N ALA A 42 11.91 -10.72 3.03
CA ALA A 42 10.57 -11.10 2.61
C ALA A 42 9.60 -10.06 3.20
N TRP A 43 8.77 -9.46 2.35
CA TRP A 43 7.72 -8.56 2.80
C TRP A 43 6.40 -9.32 2.87
N GLU A 44 5.60 -8.99 3.87
CA GLU A 44 4.25 -9.49 3.98
C GLU A 44 3.33 -8.69 3.06
N THR A 45 2.48 -9.37 2.29
CA THR A 45 1.50 -8.70 1.43
C THR A 45 0.36 -8.08 2.21
N VAL A 46 0.12 -8.57 3.44
CA VAL A 46 -0.96 -8.12 4.32
C VAL A 46 -0.44 -8.04 5.74
N LEU A 47 -0.54 -6.86 6.33
CA LEU A 47 -0.27 -6.59 7.75
C LEU A 47 -1.56 -6.75 8.52
N ASP A 48 -1.75 -7.94 9.11
CA ASP A 48 -3.02 -8.31 9.73
C ASP A 48 -3.39 -7.37 10.87
N GLU A 49 -2.46 -6.98 11.73
CA GLU A 49 -2.69 -6.07 12.85
C GLU A 49 -3.16 -4.67 12.44
N MET A 50 -2.88 -4.25 11.21
CA MET A 50 -3.30 -2.97 10.65
C MET A 50 -4.60 -3.06 9.84
N CYS A 51 -5.06 -4.27 9.53
CA CYS A 51 -6.28 -4.50 8.75
C CYS A 51 -7.54 -4.27 9.59
N ILE A 52 -8.58 -3.66 9.02
CA ILE A 52 -9.89 -3.53 9.69
C ILE A 52 -10.90 -4.62 9.27
N GLY A 53 -10.56 -5.44 8.27
CA GLY A 53 -11.42 -6.52 7.77
C GLY A 53 -12.69 -6.09 7.02
N CYS A 54 -12.71 -4.88 6.45
CA CYS A 54 -13.90 -4.35 5.78
C CYS A 54 -14.26 -5.03 4.45
N GLY A 55 -13.37 -5.83 3.87
CA GLY A 55 -13.60 -6.52 2.59
C GLY A 55 -13.60 -5.62 1.34
N GLY A 56 -13.34 -4.32 1.47
CA GLY A 56 -13.34 -3.40 0.32
C GLY A 56 -12.30 -3.78 -0.75
N CYS A 57 -11.14 -4.29 -0.33
CA CYS A 57 -10.07 -4.73 -1.24
C CYS A 57 -10.49 -5.93 -2.11
N GLU A 58 -11.27 -6.87 -1.59
CA GLU A 58 -11.82 -8.00 -2.34
C GLU A 58 -12.82 -7.52 -3.39
N LYS A 59 -13.74 -6.61 -3.01
CA LYS A 59 -14.77 -6.07 -3.91
C LYS A 59 -14.20 -5.24 -5.06
N VAL A 60 -13.13 -4.50 -4.83
CA VAL A 60 -12.51 -3.62 -5.85
C VAL A 60 -11.48 -4.34 -6.72
N CYS A 61 -11.13 -5.60 -6.41
CA CYS A 61 -10.12 -6.35 -7.15
C CYS A 61 -10.65 -6.76 -8.54
N PRO A 62 -10.08 -6.25 -9.65
CA PRO A 62 -10.60 -6.54 -10.99
C PRO A 62 -10.35 -7.98 -11.45
N THR A 63 -9.38 -8.68 -10.86
CA THR A 63 -9.03 -10.06 -11.21
C THR A 63 -9.45 -11.08 -10.16
N HIS A 64 -10.18 -10.65 -9.13
CA HIS A 64 -10.58 -11.49 -7.99
C HIS A 64 -9.40 -12.25 -7.36
N ALA A 65 -8.23 -11.59 -7.30
CA ALA A 65 -7.01 -12.14 -6.71
C ALA A 65 -6.98 -12.06 -5.18
N ILE A 66 -8.01 -11.49 -4.54
CA ILE A 66 -8.05 -11.27 -3.09
C ILE A 66 -9.17 -12.11 -2.51
N THR A 67 -8.91 -12.79 -1.40
CA THR A 67 -9.91 -13.59 -0.68
C THR A 67 -9.88 -13.23 0.80
N MET A 68 -11.06 -13.01 1.39
CA MET A 68 -11.20 -12.77 2.84
C MET A 68 -11.18 -14.09 3.62
N VAL A 69 -10.12 -14.30 4.41
CA VAL A 69 -9.92 -15.49 5.25
C VAL A 69 -10.42 -15.22 6.67
N PRO A 70 -11.22 -16.11 7.28
CA PRO A 70 -11.68 -15.95 8.65
C PRO A 70 -10.55 -16.07 9.67
N LEU A 71 -10.62 -15.25 10.71
CA LEU A 71 -9.79 -15.37 11.90
C LEU A 71 -10.39 -16.41 12.84
N GLU A 72 -9.55 -17.04 13.65
CA GLU A 72 -10.01 -18.00 14.69
C GLU A 72 -10.97 -17.35 15.69
N LYS A 73 -10.73 -16.06 15.99
CA LYS A 73 -11.56 -15.26 16.89
C LYS A 73 -11.72 -13.85 16.33
N PRO A 74 -12.93 -13.26 16.42
CA PRO A 74 -13.12 -11.86 16.10
C PRO A 74 -12.26 -10.96 16.99
N VAL A 75 -11.62 -9.96 16.39
CA VAL A 75 -10.79 -8.96 17.08
C VAL A 75 -11.54 -7.63 17.09
N GLU A 76 -11.73 -7.05 18.27
CA GLU A 76 -12.35 -5.73 18.40
C GLU A 76 -11.34 -4.64 18.05
N ILE A 77 -11.70 -3.79 17.08
CA ILE A 77 -10.81 -2.73 16.59
C ILE A 77 -11.14 -1.40 17.29
N ILE A 78 -12.44 -1.09 17.33
CA ILE A 78 -13.04 0.05 18.00
C ILE A 78 -14.42 -0.36 18.53
N GLU A 79 -14.96 0.41 19.46
CA GLU A 79 -16.25 0.14 20.06
C GLU A 79 -17.34 -0.01 18.98
N GLY A 80 -18.02 -1.15 18.96
CA GLY A 80 -19.06 -1.44 17.98
C GLY A 80 -18.58 -1.93 16.61
N TYR A 81 -17.26 -2.12 16.41
CA TYR A 81 -16.71 -2.67 15.18
C TYR A 81 -15.64 -3.74 15.42
N LYS A 82 -15.93 -4.95 14.93
CA LYS A 82 -15.08 -6.13 15.07
C LYS A 82 -14.62 -6.62 13.72
N ARG A 83 -13.37 -7.06 13.66
CA ARG A 83 -12.76 -7.71 12.51
C ARG A 83 -12.86 -9.22 12.66
N GLU A 84 -13.55 -9.85 11.73
CA GLU A 84 -13.69 -11.31 11.69
C GLU A 84 -12.84 -11.98 10.61
N LYS A 85 -12.47 -11.23 9.56
CA LYS A 85 -11.72 -11.74 8.41
C LYS A 85 -10.58 -10.80 8.03
N VAL A 86 -9.52 -11.37 7.47
CA VAL A 86 -8.37 -10.64 6.91
C VAL A 86 -8.13 -11.08 5.45
N PRO A 87 -7.70 -10.18 4.55
CA PRO A 87 -7.49 -10.55 3.17
C PRO A 87 -6.21 -11.36 2.98
N ARG A 88 -6.17 -12.17 1.93
CA ARG A 88 -4.96 -12.77 1.37
C ARG A 88 -4.92 -12.54 -0.14
N ILE A 89 -3.74 -12.28 -0.68
CA ILE A 89 -3.53 -12.00 -2.10
C ILE A 89 -2.95 -13.23 -2.79
N ASP A 90 -3.60 -13.71 -3.83
CA ASP A 90 -3.03 -14.62 -4.81
C ASP A 90 -2.16 -13.83 -5.80
N LEU A 91 -0.85 -13.87 -5.58
CA LEU A 91 0.11 -13.13 -6.40
C LEU A 91 0.17 -13.61 -7.85
N MET A 92 -0.28 -14.84 -8.16
CA MET A 92 -0.32 -15.34 -9.53
C MET A 92 -1.46 -14.73 -10.35
N LYS A 93 -2.54 -14.29 -9.70
CA LYS A 93 -3.70 -13.61 -10.32
C LYS A 93 -3.62 -12.09 -10.24
N CYS A 94 -2.73 -11.56 -9.39
CA CYS A 94 -2.61 -10.14 -9.15
C CYS A 94 -1.94 -9.43 -10.34
N ILE A 95 -2.60 -8.39 -10.86
CA ILE A 95 -2.05 -7.53 -11.93
C ILE A 95 -1.37 -6.26 -11.38
N PHE A 96 -1.17 -6.17 -10.07
CA PHE A 96 -0.48 -5.07 -9.39
C PHE A 96 -1.07 -3.67 -9.71
N CYS A 97 -2.38 -3.56 -9.90
CA CYS A 97 -3.05 -2.28 -10.18
C CYS A 97 -3.16 -1.35 -8.96
N LEU A 98 -2.96 -1.89 -7.75
CA LEU A 98 -3.02 -1.17 -6.46
C LEU A 98 -4.40 -0.60 -6.05
N ASN A 99 -5.49 -1.02 -6.70
CA ASN A 99 -6.84 -0.66 -6.23
C ASN A 99 -7.09 -1.06 -4.76
N CYS A 100 -6.52 -2.18 -4.30
CA CYS A 100 -6.63 -2.62 -2.91
C CYS A 100 -6.02 -1.61 -1.91
N HIS A 101 -5.01 -0.85 -2.34
CA HIS A 101 -4.41 0.23 -1.56
C HIS A 101 -5.26 1.50 -1.60
N ASP A 102 -5.59 1.97 -2.81
CA ASP A 102 -6.22 3.27 -3.02
C ASP A 102 -7.64 3.35 -2.45
N PHE A 103 -8.30 2.20 -2.31
CA PHE A 103 -9.63 2.07 -1.71
C PHE A 103 -9.59 1.55 -0.27
N CYS A 104 -8.41 1.29 0.29
CA CYS A 104 -8.33 0.94 1.69
C CYS A 104 -8.71 2.15 2.56
N PRO A 105 -9.63 2.01 3.53
CA PRO A 105 -10.00 3.13 4.40
C PRO A 105 -8.81 3.71 5.18
N ILE A 106 -7.81 2.89 5.54
CA ILE A 106 -6.59 3.36 6.22
C ILE A 106 -5.85 4.39 5.36
N PHE A 107 -5.70 4.12 4.07
CA PHE A 107 -5.06 5.02 3.13
C PHE A 107 -6.00 6.14 2.69
N ALA A 108 -7.17 5.80 2.17
CA ALA A 108 -8.09 6.76 1.59
C ALA A 108 -8.60 7.80 2.61
N LEU A 109 -8.85 7.41 3.87
CA LEU A 109 -9.36 8.33 4.89
C LEU A 109 -8.25 9.08 5.63
N PHE A 110 -7.16 8.39 6.01
CA PHE A 110 -6.15 8.94 6.92
C PHE A 110 -4.82 9.29 6.24
N GLY A 111 -4.60 8.82 5.00
CA GLY A 111 -3.38 9.02 4.23
C GLY A 111 -2.20 8.16 4.72
N GLU A 112 -2.48 7.08 5.44
CA GLU A 112 -1.46 6.15 5.95
C GLU A 112 -1.33 4.93 5.04
N ALA A 113 -0.18 4.26 5.06
CA ALA A 113 0.01 3.06 4.25
C ALA A 113 -1.09 2.03 4.54
N ALA A 114 -1.76 1.55 3.49
CA ALA A 114 -2.75 0.48 3.66
C ALA A 114 -2.13 -0.77 4.33
N PRO A 115 -2.94 -1.62 4.96
CA PRO A 115 -2.49 -2.90 5.48
C PRO A 115 -2.36 -3.97 4.39
N ILE A 116 -2.72 -3.68 3.13
CA ILE A 116 -2.71 -4.64 2.02
C ILE A 116 -2.01 -4.06 0.80
N HIS A 117 -0.90 -4.68 0.41
CA HIS A 117 -0.10 -4.26 -0.75
C HIS A 117 0.54 -5.44 -1.45
N ALA A 118 0.48 -5.45 -2.78
CA ALA A 118 1.20 -6.42 -3.59
C ALA A 118 2.70 -6.09 -3.75
N ARG A 119 3.17 -4.97 -3.17
CA ARG A 119 4.55 -4.48 -3.24
C ARG A 119 5.01 -4.02 -1.86
N ASP A 120 6.31 -4.02 -1.64
CA ASP A 120 6.90 -3.43 -0.44
C ASP A 120 6.64 -1.91 -0.41
N VAL A 121 6.01 -1.46 0.67
CA VAL A 121 5.75 -0.05 0.98
C VAL A 121 6.40 0.40 2.29
N GLY A 122 7.25 -0.44 2.86
CA GLY A 122 7.85 -0.24 4.17
C GLY A 122 6.91 -0.60 5.33
N SER A 123 7.44 -0.52 6.54
CA SER A 123 6.72 -0.85 7.76
C SER A 123 5.90 0.34 8.29
N PRO A 124 4.71 0.08 8.88
CA PRO A 124 3.91 1.13 9.50
C PRO A 124 4.65 1.76 10.67
N ARG A 125 4.55 3.09 10.80
CA ARG A 125 5.22 3.85 11.89
C ARG A 125 4.34 4.01 13.13
N MET A 126 3.06 3.68 13.03
CA MET A 126 2.03 3.94 14.03
C MET A 126 1.10 2.74 14.16
N THR A 127 0.44 2.62 15.31
CA THR A 127 -0.54 1.56 15.54
C THR A 127 -1.89 1.88 14.90
N LEU A 128 -2.70 0.85 14.63
CA LEU A 128 -4.03 1.00 14.04
C LEU A 128 -4.92 1.96 14.87
N SER A 129 -4.90 1.82 16.20
CA SER A 129 -5.70 2.67 17.09
C SER A 129 -5.30 4.14 17.04
N GLU A 130 -4.03 4.46 16.81
CA GLU A 130 -3.58 5.84 16.63
C GLU A 130 -4.02 6.40 15.28
N ILE A 131 -4.02 5.58 14.23
CA ILE A 131 -4.47 5.99 12.89
C ILE A 131 -5.95 6.35 12.92
N LEU A 132 -6.79 5.52 13.55
CA LEU A 132 -8.24 5.73 13.59
C LEU A 132 -8.64 7.02 14.33
N LYS A 133 -7.80 7.54 15.22
CA LYS A 133 -8.02 8.81 15.93
C LYS A 133 -7.71 10.05 15.07
N LYS A 134 -7.08 9.90 13.90
CA LYS A 134 -6.72 11.02 13.03
C LYS A 134 -7.95 11.68 12.38
N PRO A 135 -7.85 12.97 12.00
CA PRO A 135 -8.88 13.59 11.17
C PRO A 135 -8.92 12.94 9.77
N ILE A 136 -10.12 12.81 9.21
CA ILE A 136 -10.28 12.37 7.82
C ILE A 136 -9.72 13.47 6.90
N LYS A 137 -8.84 13.07 5.98
CA LYS A 137 -8.25 13.93 4.95
C LYS A 137 -8.89 13.72 3.57
N ALA A 138 -9.77 12.73 3.44
CA ALA A 138 -10.41 12.38 2.17
C ALA A 138 -11.36 13.48 1.66
N PRO A 139 -11.43 13.73 0.34
CA PRO A 139 -12.49 14.55 -0.24
C PRO A 139 -13.86 13.86 -0.07
N PRO A 140 -14.96 14.64 -0.01
CA PRO A 140 -16.30 14.10 0.28
C PRO A 140 -16.77 13.06 -0.74
N GLU A 141 -16.42 13.23 -2.01
CA GLU A 141 -16.73 12.29 -3.08
C GLU A 141 -16.13 10.90 -2.82
N LYS A 142 -14.89 10.85 -2.31
CA LYS A 142 -14.21 9.60 -2.01
C LYS A 142 -14.83 8.88 -0.82
N ILE A 143 -15.33 9.64 0.16
CA ILE A 143 -16.03 9.07 1.32
C ILE A 143 -17.31 8.38 0.87
N GLU A 144 -18.06 8.99 -0.04
CA GLU A 144 -19.30 8.41 -0.57
C GLU A 144 -19.04 7.16 -1.42
N GLU A 145 -17.96 7.14 -2.18
CA GLU A 145 -17.51 5.95 -2.90
C GLU A 145 -17.16 4.81 -1.92
N LEU A 146 -16.44 5.11 -0.83
CA LEU A 146 -16.10 4.14 0.20
C LEU A 146 -17.33 3.57 0.90
N LYS A 147 -18.33 4.40 1.21
CA LYS A 147 -19.60 3.95 1.84
C LYS A 147 -20.34 2.88 1.03
N LYS A 148 -20.17 2.85 -0.29
CA LYS A 148 -20.74 1.80 -1.16
C LYS A 148 -19.96 0.48 -1.08
N LEU A 149 -18.68 0.54 -0.74
CA LEU A 149 -17.78 -0.62 -0.73
C LEU A 149 -17.66 -1.28 0.65
N ILE A 150 -17.61 -0.49 1.73
CA ILE A 150 -17.30 -0.99 3.08
C ILE A 150 -18.53 -0.98 4.01
N PRO A 151 -18.53 -1.79 5.09
CA PRO A 151 -19.66 -1.87 6.01
C PRO A 151 -19.97 -0.53 6.68
N SER A 152 -21.25 -0.19 6.78
CA SER A 152 -21.71 1.09 7.37
C SER A 152 -21.38 1.21 8.87
N GLU A 153 -21.24 0.06 9.53
CA GLU A 153 -20.85 -0.12 10.93
C GLU A 153 -19.49 0.53 11.21
N PHE A 154 -18.57 0.48 10.24
CA PHE A 154 -17.25 1.11 10.39
C PHE A 154 -17.37 2.62 10.53
N PHE A 155 -18.18 3.27 9.68
CA PHE A 155 -18.40 4.71 9.72
C PHE A 155 -19.10 5.15 11.01
N LYS A 156 -20.13 4.41 11.42
CA LYS A 156 -20.80 4.62 12.71
C LYS A 156 -19.82 4.53 13.89
N ALA A 157 -18.94 3.54 13.88
CA ALA A 157 -17.99 3.31 14.96
C ALA A 157 -16.88 4.37 15.06
N ILE A 158 -16.46 4.97 13.94
CA ILE A 158 -15.57 6.15 13.96
C ILE A 158 -16.31 7.45 14.28
N GLY A 159 -17.63 7.40 14.52
CA GLY A 159 -18.48 8.54 14.87
C GLY A 159 -18.68 9.53 13.72
N ARG A 160 -18.68 9.08 12.46
CA ARG A 160 -18.70 9.95 11.27
C ARG A 160 -19.59 9.43 10.14
#